data_AF-A0A1H3Q2T9-F1
#
_entry.id   AF-A0A1H3Q2T9-F1
#
_cell.length_a   1.000
_cell.length_b   1.000
_cell.length_c   1.000
_cell.angle_alpha   90.00
_cell.angle_beta   90.00
_cell.angle_gamma   90.00
#
_symmetry.space_group_name_H-M   'P 1'
#
loop_
_entity.id
_entity.type
_entity.pdbx_description
1 polymer ?
#
loop_
_entity_poly.entity_id
_entity_poly.type
_entity_poly.pdbx_seq_one_letter_code
_entity_poly.pdbx_strand_id
1 'polypeptide(L)'
;MTLPTGTPGPQFAGPEGLWTADPEELAARLFVAVFAGQGAVPLPQKEVSEVYATLAALGGYSLPDVRSGNTQPLGLTVQLAQEAILIWERATVATRLSAGAGPVSHTITMLRFGPGVLTSADPVAALKARLH
;
A
#
# COMPACT_ATOMS: atom_id res chain seq x y z
N MET A 1 15.51 31.03 13.70
CA MET A 1 15.38 30.54 12.32
C MET A 1 14.50 29.30 12.38
N THR A 2 13.20 29.47 12.17
CA THR A 2 12.19 28.40 12.29
C THR A 2 12.05 27.71 10.94
N LEU A 3 12.35 26.41 10.88
CA LEU A 3 12.04 25.56 9.73
C LEU A 3 10.51 25.44 9.59
N PRO A 4 9.94 25.51 8.37
CA PRO A 4 8.54 25.20 8.19
C PRO A 4 8.36 23.68 8.39
N THR A 5 7.71 23.28 9.48
CA THR A 5 7.12 21.94 9.63
C THR A 5 5.89 21.85 8.73
N GLY A 6 6.12 21.84 7.41
CA GLY A 6 5.10 21.45 6.45
C GLY A 6 4.86 19.96 6.60
N THR A 7 3.70 19.57 7.14
CA THR A 7 3.21 18.20 6.97
C THR A 7 3.26 17.90 5.47
N PRO A 8 3.96 16.85 5.02
CA PRO A 8 3.98 16.51 3.61
C PRO A 8 2.54 16.41 3.11
N GLY A 9 2.20 17.19 2.09
CA GLY A 9 0.89 17.11 1.44
C GLY A 9 0.64 15.70 0.89
N PRO A 10 -0.59 15.41 0.43
CA PRO A 10 -0.88 14.13 -0.21
C PRO A 10 0.10 13.89 -1.37
N GLN A 11 0.60 12.66 -1.47
CA GLN A 11 1.61 12.30 -2.46
C GLN A 11 1.04 12.29 -3.88
N PHE A 12 -0.27 12.08 -4.01
CA PHE A 12 -1.00 12.10 -5.27
C PHE A 12 -2.21 13.03 -5.18
N ALA A 13 -2.56 13.67 -6.31
CA ALA A 13 -3.66 14.62 -6.41
C ALA A 13 -5.02 13.91 -6.53
N GLY A 14 -5.52 13.32 -5.45
CA GLY A 14 -6.84 12.68 -5.44
C GLY A 14 -6.89 11.35 -6.18
N PRO A 15 -8.11 10.82 -6.41
CA PRO A 15 -8.36 9.61 -7.20
C PRO A 15 -7.73 9.66 -8.61
N GLU A 16 -7.83 10.81 -9.29
CA GLU A 16 -7.24 10.99 -10.63
C GLU A 16 -5.72 10.89 -10.59
N GLY A 17 -5.07 11.55 -9.63
CA GLY A 17 -3.62 11.46 -9.46
C GLY A 17 -3.11 10.04 -9.16
N LEU A 18 -3.89 9.23 -8.45
CA LEU A 18 -3.59 7.80 -8.25
C LEU A 18 -3.74 7.00 -9.54
N TRP A 19 -4.78 7.26 -10.32
CA TRP A 19 -5.06 6.56 -11.58
C TRP A 19 -3.98 6.80 -12.64
N THR A 20 -3.46 8.02 -12.74
CA THR A 20 -2.43 8.38 -13.73
C THR A 20 -1.00 8.14 -13.24
N ALA A 21 -0.82 7.68 -12.00
CA ALA A 21 0.49 7.40 -11.46
C ALA A 21 1.16 6.22 -12.18
N ASP A 22 2.50 6.22 -12.22
CA ASP A 22 3.25 5.03 -12.62
C ASP A 22 2.89 3.86 -11.68
N PRO A 23 2.45 2.70 -12.21
CA PRO A 23 1.96 1.60 -11.37
C PRO A 23 3.02 1.06 -10.39
N GLU A 24 4.28 1.02 -10.81
CA GLU A 24 5.38 0.52 -9.97
C GLU A 24 5.74 1.52 -8.87
N GLU A 25 5.77 2.82 -9.19
CA GLU A 25 5.92 3.90 -8.22
C GLU A 25 4.78 3.91 -7.18
N LEU A 26 3.53 3.79 -7.64
CA LEU A 26 2.36 3.74 -6.75
C LEU A 26 2.42 2.51 -5.84
N ALA A 27 2.71 1.34 -6.41
CA ALA A 27 2.86 0.11 -5.63
C ALA A 27 3.99 0.24 -4.60
N ALA A 28 5.12 0.85 -4.95
CA ALA A 28 6.24 1.03 -4.04
C ALA A 28 5.92 1.99 -2.90
N ARG A 29 5.33 3.15 -3.20
CA ARG A 29 4.92 4.11 -2.17
C ARG A 29 3.85 3.54 -1.26
N LEU A 30 2.89 2.80 -1.81
CA LEU A 30 1.86 2.12 -1.03
C LEU A 30 2.47 1.04 -0.12
N PHE A 31 3.42 0.24 -0.60
CA PHE A 31 4.10 -0.77 0.21
C PHE A 31 4.79 -0.15 1.43
N VAL A 32 5.55 0.93 1.20
CA VAL A 32 6.25 1.67 2.27
C VAL A 32 5.27 2.25 3.28
N ALA A 33 4.18 2.83 2.82
CA ALA A 33 3.17 3.42 3.68
C ALA A 33 2.41 2.36 4.50
N VAL A 34 2.01 1.25 3.88
CA VAL A 34 1.27 0.15 4.53
C VAL A 34 2.09 -0.51 5.63
N PHE A 35 3.39 -0.70 5.40
CA PHE A 35 4.28 -1.40 6.32
C PHE A 35 5.26 -0.50 7.05
N ALA A 36 5.00 0.81 7.12
CA ALA A 36 5.85 1.76 7.83
C ALA A 36 6.11 1.29 9.28
N GLY A 37 7.39 1.24 9.66
CA GLY A 37 7.82 0.80 11.00
C GLY A 37 7.72 -0.72 11.26
N GLN A 38 7.33 -1.54 10.27
CA GLN A 38 7.14 -2.99 10.44
C GLN A 38 8.37 -3.83 10.04
N GLY A 39 9.48 -3.21 9.63
CA GLY A 39 10.65 -3.94 9.11
C GLY A 39 11.33 -4.90 10.09
N ALA A 40 11.13 -4.73 11.40
CA ALA A 40 11.66 -5.60 12.45
C ALA A 40 10.60 -6.53 13.07
N VAL A 41 9.33 -6.41 12.67
CA VAL A 41 8.24 -7.21 13.23
C VAL A 41 8.30 -8.62 12.63
N PRO A 42 8.24 -9.69 13.44
CA PRO A 42 8.14 -11.05 12.93
C PRO A 42 6.82 -11.23 12.16
N LEU A 43 6.92 -11.60 10.88
CA LEU A 43 5.80 -11.84 9.96
C LEU A 43 4.75 -10.71 9.96
N PRO A 44 5.08 -9.50 9.47
CA PRO A 44 4.15 -8.39 9.44
C PRO A 44 2.92 -8.70 8.57
N GLN A 45 1.73 -8.41 9.10
CA GLN A 45 0.46 -8.57 8.41
C GLN A 45 -0.35 -7.29 8.47
N LYS A 46 -1.09 -7.04 7.40
CA LYS A 46 -2.01 -5.91 7.29
C LYS A 46 -3.34 -6.38 6.74
N GLU A 47 -4.44 -5.90 7.32
CA GLU A 47 -5.76 -6.20 6.77
C GLU A 47 -5.88 -5.53 5.40
N VAL A 48 -6.53 -6.19 4.45
CA VAL A 48 -6.75 -5.62 3.10
C VAL A 48 -7.52 -4.28 3.19
N SER A 49 -8.38 -4.15 4.20
CA SER A 49 -9.11 -2.91 4.46
C SER A 49 -8.20 -1.73 4.83
N GLU A 50 -7.08 -2.00 5.52
CA GLU A 50 -6.06 -1.01 5.86
C GLU A 50 -5.28 -0.58 4.62
N VAL A 51 -4.97 -1.50 3.71
CA VAL A 51 -4.32 -1.18 2.42
C VAL A 51 -5.15 -0.18 1.62
N TYR A 52 -6.47 -0.38 1.56
CA TYR A 52 -7.36 0.56 0.88
C TYR A 52 -7.39 1.94 1.55
N ALA A 53 -7.39 1.98 2.88
CA ALA A 53 -7.36 3.23 3.63
C ALA A 53 -6.03 3.97 3.42
N THR A 54 -4.90 3.26 3.42
CA THR A 54 -3.58 3.82 3.14
C THR A 54 -3.49 4.37 1.71
N LEU A 55 -4.02 3.65 0.72
CA LEU A 55 -4.05 4.12 -0.66
C LEU A 55 -4.88 5.39 -0.81
N ALA A 56 -6.06 5.45 -0.17
CA ALA A 56 -6.88 6.65 -0.16
C ALA A 56 -6.15 7.84 0.47
N ALA A 57 -5.46 7.61 1.60
CA ALA A 57 -4.67 8.63 2.28
C ALA A 57 -3.51 9.16 1.43
N LEU A 58 -2.86 8.30 0.63
CA LEU A 58 -1.83 8.74 -0.33
C LEU A 58 -2.40 9.67 -1.40
N GLY A 59 -3.65 9.46 -1.82
CA GLY A 59 -4.40 10.36 -2.70
C GLY A 59 -5.05 11.55 -1.98
N GLY A 60 -4.92 11.69 -0.65
CA GLY A 60 -5.49 12.81 0.10
C GLY A 60 -7.01 12.74 0.30
N TYR A 61 -7.61 11.54 0.28
CA TYR A 61 -9.02 11.34 0.60
C TYR A 61 -9.23 10.20 1.60
N SER A 62 -10.45 10.09 2.12
CA SER A 62 -10.86 9.03 3.03
C SER A 62 -11.94 8.16 2.39
N LEU A 63 -11.95 6.87 2.71
CA LEU A 63 -13.05 5.97 2.36
C LEU A 63 -14.10 5.97 3.47
N PRO A 64 -15.38 5.72 3.14
CA PRO A 64 -16.40 5.51 4.17
C PRO A 64 -16.10 4.26 4.99
N ASP A 65 -16.53 4.27 6.26
CA ASP A 65 -16.41 3.13 7.18
C ASP A 65 -17.18 1.91 6.66
N VAL A 66 -18.36 2.15 6.08
CA VAL A 66 -19.16 1.13 5.41
C VAL A 66 -18.85 1.15 3.92
N ARG A 67 -18.16 0.10 3.47
CA ARG A 67 -17.74 -0.08 2.08
C ARG A 67 -18.72 -1.01 1.37
N SER A 68 -19.85 -0.46 0.94
CA SER A 68 -20.89 -1.20 0.20
C SER A 68 -21.02 -0.70 -1.24
N GLY A 69 -21.07 -1.63 -2.19
CA GLY A 69 -21.16 -1.34 -3.62
C GLY A 69 -19.86 -0.82 -4.26
N ASN A 70 -19.93 -0.53 -5.55
CA ASN A 70 -18.81 -0.02 -6.36
C ASN A 70 -18.92 1.50 -6.59
N THR A 71 -19.26 2.26 -5.55
CA THR A 71 -19.31 3.72 -5.65
C THR A 71 -17.91 4.29 -5.82
N GLN A 72 -17.79 5.44 -6.48
CA GLN A 72 -16.53 6.17 -6.54
C GLN A 72 -16.33 6.99 -5.26
N PRO A 73 -15.11 7.10 -4.72
CA PRO A 73 -13.84 6.59 -5.27
C PRO A 73 -13.49 5.14 -4.88
N LEU A 74 -14.34 4.45 -4.10
CA LEU A 74 -14.04 3.12 -3.54
C LEU A 74 -13.70 2.08 -4.62
N GLY A 75 -14.46 2.01 -5.71
CA GLY A 75 -14.20 1.06 -6.79
C GLY A 75 -12.80 1.21 -7.39
N LEU A 76 -12.39 2.45 -7.65
CA LEU A 76 -11.04 2.77 -8.13
C LEU A 76 -9.98 2.38 -7.10
N THR A 77 -10.17 2.72 -5.81
CA THR A 77 -9.22 2.38 -4.75
C THR A 77 -9.01 0.88 -4.64
N VAL A 78 -10.09 0.09 -4.71
CA VAL A 78 -10.01 -1.38 -4.66
C VAL A 78 -9.22 -1.92 -5.85
N GLN A 79 -9.50 -1.44 -7.06
CA GLN A 79 -8.80 -1.86 -8.27
C GLN A 79 -7.30 -1.56 -8.17
N LEU A 80 -6.92 -0.31 -7.88
CA LEU A 80 -5.52 0.11 -7.80
C LEU A 80 -4.76 -0.60 -6.66
N ALA A 81 -5.41 -0.86 -5.53
CA ALA A 81 -4.80 -1.64 -4.45
C ALA A 81 -4.53 -3.09 -4.87
N GLN A 82 -5.45 -3.72 -5.61
CA GLN A 82 -5.25 -5.08 -6.13
C GLN A 82 -4.09 -5.14 -7.13
N GLU A 83 -3.98 -4.16 -8.03
CA GLU A 83 -2.86 -4.04 -8.96
C GLU A 83 -1.53 -3.89 -8.22
N ALA A 84 -1.47 -3.02 -7.20
CA ALA A 84 -0.28 -2.87 -6.36
C ALA A 84 0.10 -4.18 -5.64
N ILE A 85 -0.88 -4.91 -5.09
CA ILE A 85 -0.64 -6.20 -4.45
C ILE A 85 -0.08 -7.22 -5.43
N LEU A 86 -0.58 -7.28 -6.67
CA LEU A 86 -0.04 -8.16 -7.71
C LEU A 86 1.42 -7.83 -8.05
N ILE A 87 1.78 -6.54 -8.07
CA ILE A 87 3.17 -6.09 -8.24
C ILE A 87 4.03 -6.54 -7.06
N TRP A 88 3.54 -6.49 -5.83
CA TRP A 88 4.26 -6.97 -4.65
C TRP A 88 4.47 -8.49 -4.66
N GLU A 89 3.44 -9.23 -5.09
CA GLU A 89 3.49 -10.68 -5.28
C GLU A 89 4.55 -11.03 -6.34
N ARG A 90 4.56 -10.32 -7.49
CA ARG A 90 5.57 -10.46 -8.55
C ARG A 90 6.98 -10.16 -8.03
N ALA A 91 7.14 -9.12 -7.21
CA ALA A 91 8.43 -8.77 -6.60
C ALA A 91 8.84 -9.71 -5.45
N THR A 92 7.97 -10.63 -5.03
CA THR A 92 8.14 -11.56 -3.90
C THR A 92 8.33 -10.86 -2.54
N VAL A 93 7.76 -9.67 -2.36
CA VAL A 93 7.91 -8.87 -1.11
C VAL A 93 6.70 -8.94 -0.19
N ALA A 94 5.52 -9.25 -0.71
CA ALA A 94 4.30 -9.45 0.05
C ALA A 94 3.34 -10.38 -0.72
N THR A 95 2.38 -10.98 -0.04
CA THR A 95 1.36 -11.83 -0.66
C THR A 95 0.02 -11.72 0.07
N ARG A 96 -1.07 -12.01 -0.65
CA ARG A 96 -2.38 -12.23 -0.03
C ARG A 96 -2.42 -13.55 0.73
N LEU A 97 -3.00 -13.50 1.93
CA LEU A 97 -3.38 -14.66 2.72
C LEU A 97 -4.88 -14.55 3.03
N SER A 98 -5.62 -15.58 2.66
CA SER A 98 -7.03 -15.72 3.03
C SER A 98 -7.18 -16.98 3.85
N ALA A 99 -7.51 -16.84 5.13
CA ALA A 99 -7.57 -17.95 6.07
C ALA A 99 -8.64 -17.75 7.14
N GLY A 100 -9.16 -18.85 7.67
CA GLY A 100 -10.15 -18.86 8.74
C GLY A 100 -11.17 -19.99 8.58
N ALA A 101 -11.69 -20.48 9.70
CA ALA A 101 -12.80 -21.45 9.74
C ALA A 101 -14.19 -20.77 9.93
N GLY A 102 -14.23 -19.44 9.85
CA GLY A 102 -15.39 -18.57 10.00
C GLY A 102 -15.32 -17.43 8.97
N PRO A 103 -15.77 -16.18 9.25
CA PRO A 103 -15.57 -15.09 8.29
C PRO A 103 -14.09 -15.03 7.89
N VAL A 104 -13.83 -15.15 6.60
CA VAL A 104 -12.47 -15.25 6.05
C VAL A 104 -11.76 -13.94 6.31
N SER A 105 -10.62 -13.99 7.02
CA SER A 105 -9.74 -12.83 7.13
C SER A 105 -8.90 -12.74 5.86
N HIS A 106 -8.82 -11.54 5.30
CA HIS A 106 -8.06 -11.24 4.09
C HIS A 106 -6.93 -10.29 4.46
N THR A 107 -5.72 -10.82 4.57
CA THR A 107 -4.53 -10.05 4.95
C THR A 107 -3.50 -10.02 3.83
N ILE A 108 -2.67 -8.99 3.85
CA ILE A 108 -1.41 -8.91 3.12
C ILE A 108 -0.29 -9.21 4.10
N THR A 109 0.43 -10.30 3.84
CA THR A 109 1.59 -10.72 4.64
C THR A 109 2.86 -10.30 3.94
N MET A 110 3.75 -9.61 4.65
CA MET A 110 5.08 -9.30 4.13
C MET A 110 5.96 -10.56 4.09
N LEU A 111 6.62 -10.77 2.96
CA LEU A 111 7.50 -11.91 2.69
C LEU A 111 8.97 -11.57 2.98
N ARG A 112 9.83 -12.58 2.94
CA ARG A 112 11.27 -12.51 3.32
C ARG A 112 12.06 -11.34 2.71
N PHE A 113 11.70 -10.86 1.52
CA PHE A 113 12.41 -9.75 0.87
C PHE A 113 11.86 -8.37 1.26
N GLY A 114 10.63 -8.31 1.78
CA GLY A 114 9.99 -7.07 2.18
C GLY A 114 10.74 -6.28 3.25
N PRO A 115 11.23 -6.90 4.34
CA PRO A 115 11.98 -6.18 5.37
C PRO A 115 13.21 -5.47 4.81
N GLY A 116 13.98 -6.14 3.94
CA GLY A 116 15.18 -5.54 3.32
C GLY A 116 14.87 -4.39 2.37
N VAL A 117 13.72 -4.43 1.68
CA VAL A 117 13.22 -3.30 0.90
C VAL A 117 12.87 -2.13 1.84
N LEU A 118 12.10 -2.38 2.90
CA LEU A 118 11.67 -1.33 3.83
C LEU A 118 12.79 -0.65 4.60
N THR A 119 13.85 -1.38 4.94
CA THR A 119 14.98 -0.83 5.70
C THR A 119 16.09 -0.27 4.81
N SER A 120 15.93 -0.34 3.49
CA SER A 120 16.89 0.26 2.56
C SER A 120 16.88 1.79 2.65
N ALA A 121 17.95 2.43 2.17
CA ALA A 121 18.06 3.89 2.16
C ALA A 121 16.99 4.56 1.27
N ASP A 122 16.56 3.87 0.21
CA ASP A 122 15.46 4.28 -0.65
C ASP A 122 14.54 3.07 -0.91
N PRO A 123 13.54 2.85 -0.05
CA PRO A 123 12.61 1.72 -0.16
C PRO A 123 11.80 1.71 -1.46
N VAL A 124 11.56 2.89 -2.05
CA VAL A 124 10.82 2.98 -3.31
C VAL A 124 11.68 2.46 -4.45
N ALA A 125 12.90 2.97 -4.58
CA ALA A 125 13.85 2.49 -5.59
C ALA A 125 14.20 1.00 -5.38
N ALA A 126 14.38 0.57 -4.12
CA ALA A 126 14.69 -0.82 -3.80
C ALA A 126 13.57 -1.78 -4.20
N LEU A 127 12.29 -1.40 -4.06
CA LEU A 127 11.20 -2.23 -4.53
C LEU A 127 11.19 -2.33 -6.06
N LYS A 128 11.30 -1.19 -6.75
CA LYS A 128 11.28 -1.12 -8.22
C LYS A 128 12.42 -1.95 -8.83
N ALA A 129 13.60 -1.92 -8.22
CA ALA A 129 14.75 -2.73 -8.62
C ALA A 129 14.50 -4.26 -8.54
N ARG A 130 13.45 -4.73 -7.83
CA ARG A 130 13.07 -6.15 -7.79
C ARG A 130 12.10 -6.57 -8.91
N LEU A 131 11.62 -5.62 -9.70
CA LEU A 131 10.68 -5.87 -10.79
C LEU A 131 11.38 -6.15 -12.13
N HIS A 132 12.71 -5.97 -12.18
CA HIS A 132 13.59 -6.16 -13.33
C HIS A 132 14.67 -7.20 -13.02
#